data_AF-A0A7J9DN87-F1
#
_entry.id   AF-A0A7J9DN87-F1
#
_cell.length_a   1.000
_cell.length_b   1.000
_cell.length_c   1.000
_cell.angle_alpha   90.00
_cell.angle_beta   90.00
_cell.angle_gamma   90.00
#
_symmetry.space_group_name_H-M   'P 1'
#
loop_
_entity.id
_entity.type
_entity.pdbx_description
1 polymer ?
#
loop_
_entity_poly.entity_id
_entity_poly.type
_entity_poly.pdbx_seq_one_letter_code
_entity_poly.pdbx_strand_id
1 'polypeptide(L)' 'MNECELLRDHISPFITLLNDLKNVRVKIDDEDQAMLLLCSLPSSYKSFRET' A
#
# COMPACT_ATOMS: atom_id res chain seq x y z
N MET A 1 1.15 -21.26 2.83
CA MET A 1 1.20 -19.78 2.86
C MET A 1 0.72 -19.32 1.50
N ASN A 2 -0.52 -18.85 1.42
CA ASN A 2 -1.11 -18.44 0.14
C ASN A 2 -0.66 -17.01 -0.17
N GLU A 3 -0.31 -16.72 -1.42
CA GLU A 3 0.16 -15.38 -1.81
C GLU A 3 -0.88 -14.28 -1.50
N CYS A 4 -2.17 -14.62 -1.54
CA CYS A 4 -3.28 -13.74 -1.14
C CYS A 4 -3.27 -13.35 0.34
N GLU A 5 -2.81 -14.23 1.23
CA GLU A 5 -2.63 -13.93 2.66
C GLU A 5 -1.54 -12.87 2.84
N LEU A 6 -0.42 -13.02 2.13
CA LEU A 6 0.71 -12.09 2.20
C LEU A 6 0.36 -10.67 1.72
N LEU A 7 -0.49 -10.55 0.70
CA LEU A 7 -0.91 -9.24 0.20
C LEU A 7 -1.81 -8.52 1.19
N ARG A 8 -2.78 -9.21 1.77
CA ARG A 8 -3.70 -8.63 2.77
C ARG A 8 -2.94 -8.19 4.01
N ASP A 9 -1.96 -8.99 4.45
CA ASP A 9 -1.10 -8.69 5.58
C ASP A 9 -0.22 -7.46 5.34
N HIS A 10 0.04 -7.11 4.07
CA HIS A 10 0.77 -5.91 3.69
C HIS A 10 -0.14 -4.68 3.52
N ILE A 11 -1.32 -4.86 2.92
CA ILE A 11 -2.28 -3.77 2.65
C ILE A 11 -2.92 -3.25 3.95
N SER A 12 -3.25 -4.13 4.89
CA SER A 12 -3.98 -3.71 6.11
C SER A 12 -3.18 -2.73 6.98
N PRO A 13 -1.88 -2.95 7.25
CA PRO A 13 -1.04 -1.97 7.93
C PRO A 13 -0.86 -0.68 7.13
N PHE A 14 -0.75 -0.76 5.81
CA PHE A 14 -0.62 0.41 4.94
C PHE A 14 -1.84 1.34 5.03
N ILE A 15 -3.06 0.78 4.98
CA ILE A 15 -4.30 1.57 5.15
C ILE A 15 -4.37 2.20 6.55
N THR A 16 -3.92 1.49 7.57
CA THR A 16 -3.84 2.04 8.94
C THR A 16 -2.91 3.26 8.98
N LEU A 17 -1.73 3.16 8.37
CA LEU A 17 -0.78 4.27 8.26
C LEU A 17 -1.39 5.49 7.55
N LEU A 18 -2.10 5.29 6.44
CA LEU A 18 -2.77 6.37 5.72
C LEU A 18 -3.85 7.05 6.58
N ASN A 19 -4.61 6.27 7.35
CA ASN A 19 -5.59 6.81 8.29
C ASN A 19 -4.92 7.62 9.40
N ASP A 20 -3.79 7.17 9.93
CA ASP A 20 -3.03 7.92 10.94
C ASP A 20 -2.51 9.25 10.39
N LEU A 21 -2.00 9.25 9.16
CA LEU A 21 -1.58 10.48 8.46
C LEU A 21 -2.76 11.43 8.25
N LYS A 22 -3.92 10.90 7.86
CA LYS A 22 -5.16 11.69 7.71
C LYS A 22 -5.60 12.31 9.04
N ASN A 23 -5.45 11.58 10.16
CA ASN A 23 -5.79 12.07 11.50
C ASN A 23 -4.93 13.27 11.92
N VAL A 24 -3.67 13.33 11.50
CA VAL A 24 -2.78 14.49 11.72
C VAL A 24 -2.89 15.56 10.62
N ARG A 25 -3.95 15.51 9.80
CA ARG A 25 -4.26 16.45 8.71
C ARG A 25 -3.25 16.44 7.55
N VAL A 26 -2.46 15.37 7.43
CA VAL A 26 -1.69 15.12 6.21
C VAL A 26 -2.66 14.60 5.16
N LYS A 27 -2.76 15.32 4.03
CA LYS A 27 -3.54 14.88 2.87
C LYS A 27 -2.58 14.27 1.87
N ILE A 28 -2.93 13.08 1.41
CA ILE A 28 -2.29 12.38 0.31
C ILE A 28 -3.41 12.10 -0.67
N ASP A 29 -3.27 12.55 -1.91
CA ASP A 29 -4.32 12.34 -2.91
C ASP A 29 -4.38 10.85 -3.30
N ASP A 30 -5.52 10.40 -3.81
CA ASP A 30 -5.74 8.96 -4.05
C ASP A 30 -4.73 8.37 -5.05
N GLU A 31 -4.26 9.18 -6.00
CA GLU A 31 -3.17 8.83 -6.94
C GLU A 31 -1.85 8.58 -6.20
N ASP A 32 -1.46 9.49 -5.30
CA ASP A 32 -0.25 9.37 -4.50
C ASP A 32 -0.34 8.17 -3.54
N GLN A 33 -1.52 7.91 -2.96
CA GLN A 33 -1.75 6.72 -2.12
C GLN A 33 -1.55 5.43 -2.91
N ALA A 34 -2.06 5.37 -4.15
CA ALA A 34 -1.88 4.21 -5.03
C ALA A 34 -0.39 4.01 -5.39
N MET A 35 0.32 5.09 -5.71
CA MET A 35 1.76 5.05 -6.00
C MET A 35 2.59 4.60 -4.80
N LEU A 36 2.29 5.10 -3.61
CA LEU A 36 2.94 4.68 -2.36
C LEU A 36 2.68 3.20 -2.06
N LEU A 37 1.45 2.72 -2.27
CA LEU A 37 1.11 1.31 -2.09
C LEU A 37 1.93 0.44 -3.05
N LEU A 38 1.93 0.76 -4.35
CA LEU A 38 2.68 0.02 -5.38
C LEU A 38 4.17 -0.01 -5.09
N CYS A 39 4.75 1.08 -4.60
CA CYS A 39 6.17 1.14 -4.24
C CYS A 39 6.50 0.33 -2.97
N SER A 40 5.54 0.18 -2.06
CA SER A 40 5.70 -0.57 -0.81
C SER A 40 5.57 -2.09 -0.98
N LEU A 41 4.96 -2.56 -2.08
CA LEU A 41 4.72 -3.98 -2.28
C LEU A 41 6.03 -4.80 -2.30
N PRO A 42 6.00 -6.05 -1.80
CA PRO A 42 7.14 -6.95 -1.87
C PRO A 42 7.62 -7.19 -3.30
N SER A 43 8.90 -7.55 -3.46
CA SER A 43 9.52 -7.83 -4.77
C SER A 43 8.82 -8.93 -5.58
N SER A 44 8.07 -9.83 -4.93
CA SER A 44 7.22 -10.82 -5.61
C SER A 44 6.11 -10.19 -6.46
N TYR A 45 5.72 -8.95 -6.18
CA TYR A 45 4.68 -8.21 -6.90
C TYR A 45 5.26 -7.21 -7.92
N LYS A 46 6.55 -7.30 -8.25
CA LYS A 46 7.24 -6.36 -9.15
C LYS A 46 6.60 -6.29 -10.54
N SER A 47 5.97 -7.36 -11.02
CA SER A 47 5.23 -7.39 -12.29
C SER A 47 4.10 -6.36 -12.36
N PHE A 48 3.47 -5.99 -11.23
CA PHE A 48 2.43 -4.97 -11.17
C PHE A 48 2.96 -3.54 -11.30
N ARG A 49 4.28 -3.32 -11.17
CA ARG A 49 4.92 -2.01 -11.32
C ARG A 49 5.43 -1.74 -12.74
N GLU A 50 5.47 -2.76 -13.60
CA GLU A 50 6.11 -2.71 -14.93
C GLU A 50 5.11 -2.69 -16.11
N THR A 51 3.79 -2.67 -15.84
CA THR A 51 2.73 -2.51 -16.85
C THR A 51 2.28 -1.06 -16.95
#